data_AF-A0A1Z5KAY8-F1
#
_entry.id   AF-A0A1Z5KAY8-F1
#
_cell.length_a   1.000
_cell.length_b   1.000
_cell.length_c   1.000
_cell.angle_alpha   90.00
_cell.angle_beta   90.00
_cell.angle_gamma   90.00
#
_symmetry.space_group_name_H-M   'P 1'
#
loop_
_entity.id
_entity.type
_entity.pdbx_description
1 polymer ?
#
loop_
_entity_poly.entity_id
_entity_poly.type
_entity_poly.pdbx_seq_one_letter_code
_entity_poly.pdbx_strand_id
1 'polypeptide(L)'
;MAPTKVKKPKNGTPPPIDKLVIPAIGIGLALLAYQFIKGMTADLVRVNVHDELELRDVLFGEGDSGRSYAVLCQDEASTAPISSVFSDAFKDGSSRAHFRLLDCQYVLPASGKSIADRFKLDTSVRPTVFVSGKGVEAPMQIPAKHLKTGAMLVKALKMKLEPHAAKIETTQDLKVKCLNQPICGLLLKGSKKAPAYLKDAMSKLLEEFPKVTFASIDSSVLYVKNLEEYLPELQGEEPRFVVLEKLSGSLDKDGKRLITSYATLDENTSVSYGTMSNLVASVVRRTKATEKIPSLPSVKTRTKKLVEEERQKRQRRKEQQTRQKEKASNARSQSSSTENDGTREGRRAERDRRREEHRRKNNVKEKTPEELAEMERQRRKRMEDEASKWNVAPDDAPDAGVPFEEEEDDYEIVYEDEHEDHGEDDEVIDLD
;
A
#
# COMPACT_ATOMS: atom_id res chain seq x y z
N MET A 1 88.13 -61.02 -40.19
CA MET A 1 86.78 -60.53 -39.87
C MET A 1 86.55 -60.77 -38.38
N ALA A 2 86.46 -59.71 -37.59
CA ALA A 2 86.26 -59.80 -36.14
C ALA A 2 84.77 -59.58 -35.82
N PRO A 3 84.14 -60.41 -34.95
CA PRO A 3 82.75 -60.24 -34.57
C PRO A 3 82.57 -59.12 -33.53
N THR A 4 81.61 -58.25 -33.80
CA THR A 4 81.17 -57.12 -32.98
C THR A 4 80.43 -57.62 -31.73
N LYS A 5 80.85 -57.12 -30.55
CA LYS A 5 80.19 -57.38 -29.26
C LYS A 5 78.91 -56.55 -29.12
N VAL A 6 77.77 -57.22 -28.97
CA VAL A 6 76.48 -56.61 -28.61
C VAL A 6 76.48 -56.25 -27.12
N LYS A 7 76.25 -54.97 -26.79
CA LYS A 7 76.09 -54.48 -25.41
C LYS A 7 74.66 -54.75 -24.92
N LYS A 8 74.54 -55.41 -23.76
CA LYS A 8 73.27 -55.59 -23.04
C LYS A 8 72.75 -54.24 -22.49
N PRO A 9 71.44 -53.96 -22.53
CA PRO A 9 70.86 -52.79 -21.87
C PRO A 9 70.92 -52.94 -20.35
N LYS A 10 71.29 -51.85 -19.67
CA LYS A 10 71.26 -51.75 -18.21
C LYS A 10 69.81 -51.55 -17.75
N ASN A 11 69.36 -52.37 -16.81
CA ASN A 11 68.09 -52.20 -16.13
C ASN A 11 68.09 -50.85 -15.39
N GLY A 12 67.18 -49.95 -15.79
CA GLY A 12 66.96 -48.67 -15.13
C GLY A 12 66.36 -48.87 -13.74
N THR A 13 66.94 -48.19 -12.77
CA THR A 13 66.45 -48.10 -11.39
C THR A 13 65.03 -47.55 -11.36
N PRO A 14 64.08 -48.12 -10.59
CA PRO A 14 62.73 -47.58 -10.50
C PRO A 14 62.76 -46.16 -9.91
N PRO A 15 61.92 -45.24 -10.43
CA PRO A 15 61.92 -43.87 -9.95
C PRO A 15 61.48 -43.79 -8.47
N PRO A 16 62.01 -42.81 -7.71
CA PRO A 16 61.71 -42.67 -6.29
C PRO A 16 60.22 -42.38 -6.05
N ILE A 17 59.68 -43.07 -5.04
CA ILE A 17 58.26 -43.09 -4.64
C ILE A 17 57.72 -41.67 -4.36
N ASP A 18 58.59 -40.73 -3.97
CA ASP A 18 58.23 -39.34 -3.67
C ASP A 18 57.63 -38.57 -4.85
N LYS A 19 57.89 -38.98 -6.10
CA LYS A 19 57.30 -38.34 -7.29
C LYS A 19 55.86 -38.75 -7.59
N LEU A 20 55.33 -39.77 -6.91
CA LEU A 20 53.94 -40.24 -7.07
C LEU A 20 53.00 -39.79 -5.94
N VAL A 21 53.54 -39.41 -4.77
CA VAL A 21 52.74 -39.05 -3.59
C VAL A 21 52.06 -37.68 -3.76
N ILE A 22 52.78 -36.70 -4.32
CA ILE A 22 52.27 -35.33 -4.54
C ILE A 22 51.03 -35.30 -5.47
N PRO A 23 51.04 -35.95 -6.66
CA PRO A 23 49.85 -35.97 -7.52
C PRO A 23 48.69 -36.80 -6.92
N ALA A 24 48.97 -37.85 -6.16
CA ALA A 24 47.94 -38.65 -5.49
C ALA A 24 47.18 -37.85 -4.41
N ILE A 25 47.89 -37.02 -3.64
CA ILE A 25 47.27 -36.11 -2.65
C ILE A 25 46.41 -35.05 -3.36
N GLY A 26 46.89 -34.51 -4.49
CA GLY A 26 46.13 -33.54 -5.29
C GLY A 26 44.81 -34.12 -5.84
N ILE A 27 44.83 -35.37 -6.32
CA ILE A 27 43.63 -36.07 -6.79
C ILE A 27 42.67 -36.36 -5.62
N GLY A 28 43.19 -36.77 -4.46
CA GLY A 28 42.37 -37.00 -3.26
C GLY A 28 41.66 -35.73 -2.78
N LEU A 29 42.35 -34.59 -2.77
CA LEU A 29 41.76 -33.30 -2.42
C LEU A 29 40.74 -32.81 -3.46
N ALA A 30 41.01 -33.02 -4.75
CA ALA A 30 40.06 -32.67 -5.81
C ALA A 30 38.79 -33.51 -5.75
N LEU A 31 38.89 -34.81 -5.43
CA LEU A 31 37.74 -35.69 -5.24
C LEU A 31 36.95 -35.34 -3.98
N LEU A 32 37.61 -34.98 -2.88
CA LEU A 32 36.93 -34.50 -1.66
C LEU A 32 36.24 -33.16 -1.89
N ALA A 33 36.88 -32.20 -2.58
CA ALA A 33 36.27 -30.93 -2.97
C ALA A 33 35.09 -31.16 -3.91
N TYR A 34 35.19 -32.08 -4.87
CA TYR A 34 34.08 -32.44 -5.76
C TYR A 34 32.91 -33.08 -5.01
N GLN A 35 33.17 -33.98 -4.05
CA GLN A 35 32.12 -34.56 -3.20
C GLN A 35 31.48 -33.52 -2.28
N PHE A 36 32.26 -32.57 -1.74
CA PHE A 36 31.72 -31.44 -0.97
C PHE A 36 30.86 -30.51 -1.83
N ILE A 37 31.29 -30.19 -3.05
CA ILE A 37 30.53 -29.36 -3.98
C ILE A 37 29.24 -30.06 -4.45
N LYS A 38 29.29 -31.38 -4.71
CA LYS A 38 28.10 -32.19 -4.98
C LYS A 38 27.16 -32.33 -3.78
N GLY A 39 27.68 -32.37 -2.56
CA GLY A 39 26.87 -32.40 -1.34
C GLY A 39 26.16 -31.08 -1.04
N MET A 40 26.59 -29.97 -1.65
CA MET A 40 25.99 -28.65 -1.50
C MET A 40 25.01 -28.27 -2.61
N THR A 41 24.88 -29.06 -3.68
CA THR A 41 23.76 -28.90 -4.61
C THR A 41 22.52 -29.45 -3.93
N ALA A 42 21.72 -28.57 -3.32
CA ALA A 42 20.43 -28.94 -2.77
C ALA A 42 19.64 -29.66 -3.87
N ASP A 43 19.28 -30.92 -3.69
CA ASP A 43 18.48 -31.63 -4.67
C ASP A 43 17.02 -31.18 -4.55
N LEU A 44 16.35 -31.04 -5.70
CA LEU A 44 14.91 -30.76 -5.74
C LEU A 44 14.15 -31.97 -5.18
N VAL A 45 13.57 -31.79 -3.99
CA VAL A 45 12.83 -32.86 -3.31
C VAL A 45 11.48 -33.07 -3.99
N ARG A 46 11.20 -34.32 -4.37
CA ARG A 46 9.89 -34.77 -4.84
C ARG A 46 9.02 -35.12 -3.63
N VAL A 47 7.79 -34.62 -3.64
CA VAL A 47 6.81 -34.83 -2.58
C VAL A 47 6.25 -36.24 -2.70
N ASN A 48 6.13 -36.95 -1.58
CA ASN A 48 5.48 -38.24 -1.55
C ASN A 48 3.95 -38.05 -1.53
N VAL A 49 3.31 -38.31 -2.67
CA VAL A 49 1.84 -38.20 -2.82
C VAL A 49 1.05 -39.16 -1.94
N HIS A 50 1.70 -40.21 -1.42
CA HIS A 50 1.09 -41.16 -0.48
C HIS A 50 1.17 -40.71 0.98
N ASP A 51 1.99 -39.70 1.30
CA ASP A 51 2.03 -39.11 2.63
C ASP A 51 1.04 -37.94 2.68
N GLU A 52 -0.13 -38.18 3.30
CA GLU A 52 -1.17 -37.17 3.43
C GLU A 52 -0.71 -35.93 4.19
N LEU A 53 0.23 -36.06 5.15
CA LEU A 53 0.71 -34.94 5.93
C LEU A 53 1.66 -34.06 5.11
N GLU A 54 2.57 -34.70 4.36
CA GLU A 54 3.48 -33.97 3.45
C GLU A 54 2.67 -33.24 2.36
N LEU A 55 1.67 -33.92 1.79
CA LEU A 55 0.82 -33.34 0.77
C LEU A 55 -0.02 -32.16 1.29
N ARG A 56 -0.53 -32.25 2.52
CA ARG A 56 -1.24 -31.14 3.16
C ARG A 56 -0.32 -29.97 3.49
N ASP A 57 0.91 -30.23 3.94
CA ASP A 57 1.88 -29.16 4.15
C ASP A 57 2.23 -28.46 2.85
N VAL A 58 2.49 -29.20 1.77
CA VAL A 58 2.85 -28.60 0.48
C VAL A 58 1.68 -27.83 -0.14
N LEU A 59 0.45 -28.38 -0.12
CA LEU A 59 -0.70 -27.76 -0.77
C LEU A 59 -1.34 -26.63 0.05
N PHE A 60 -1.36 -26.75 1.38
CA PHE A 60 -2.10 -25.83 2.26
C PHE A 60 -1.22 -25.15 3.31
N GLY A 61 0.03 -25.58 3.50
CA GLY A 61 0.93 -25.01 4.51
C GLY A 61 0.52 -25.34 5.94
N GLU A 62 -0.26 -26.41 6.12
CA GLU A 62 -0.81 -26.86 7.41
C GLU A 62 0.19 -27.61 8.28
N GLY A 63 1.42 -27.85 7.81
CA GLY A 63 2.46 -28.51 8.61
C GLY A 63 3.12 -27.57 9.61
N ASP A 64 3.89 -28.15 10.52
CA ASP A 64 4.68 -27.42 11.53
C ASP A 64 5.67 -26.41 10.92
N SER A 65 5.95 -26.56 9.64
CA SER A 65 6.92 -25.75 8.91
C SER A 65 6.39 -24.34 8.61
N GLY A 66 5.07 -24.17 8.42
CA GLY A 66 4.46 -22.91 8.03
C GLY A 66 5.12 -22.27 6.80
N ARG A 67 5.60 -23.10 5.86
CA ARG A 67 6.37 -22.67 4.68
C ARG A 67 5.46 -22.35 3.50
N SER A 68 5.99 -21.56 2.59
CA SER A 68 5.40 -21.34 1.26
C SER A 68 6.18 -22.13 0.23
N TYR A 69 5.48 -22.72 -0.73
CA TYR A 69 6.04 -23.65 -1.69
C TYR A 69 5.87 -23.14 -3.12
N ALA A 70 6.90 -23.38 -3.94
CA ALA A 70 6.84 -23.31 -5.39
C ALA A 70 6.89 -24.74 -5.92
N VAL A 71 5.80 -25.19 -6.56
CA VAL A 71 5.64 -26.58 -6.95
C VAL A 71 5.64 -26.69 -8.46
N LEU A 72 6.53 -27.51 -8.99
CA LEU A 72 6.54 -27.90 -10.40
C LEU A 72 5.76 -29.21 -10.55
N CYS A 73 4.73 -29.18 -11.38
CA CYS A 73 4.04 -30.39 -11.79
C CYS A 73 4.95 -31.20 -12.70
N GLN A 74 5.34 -32.38 -12.24
CA GLN A 74 6.11 -33.34 -13.01
C GLN A 74 5.64 -34.74 -12.64
N ASP A 75 5.16 -35.47 -13.64
CA ASP A 75 4.81 -36.89 -13.52
C ASP A 75 6.00 -37.68 -12.96
N GLU A 76 5.70 -38.64 -12.09
CA GLU A 76 6.68 -39.54 -11.48
C GLU A 76 7.34 -40.44 -12.53
N ALA A 77 6.58 -40.87 -13.54
CA ALA A 77 7.09 -41.70 -14.64
C ALA A 77 7.88 -40.91 -15.70
N SER A 78 7.88 -39.58 -15.62
CA SER A 78 8.50 -38.73 -16.63
C SER A 78 10.03 -38.75 -16.53
N THR A 79 10.67 -39.18 -17.61
CA THR A 79 12.13 -39.07 -17.81
C THR A 79 12.55 -37.69 -18.32
N ALA A 80 11.60 -36.77 -18.50
CA ALA A 80 11.90 -35.43 -18.98
C ALA A 80 12.79 -34.69 -17.97
N PRO A 81 13.78 -33.91 -18.45
CA PRO A 81 14.58 -33.09 -17.55
C PRO A 81 13.70 -32.06 -16.84
N ILE A 82 14.06 -31.74 -15.60
CA ILE A 82 13.45 -30.64 -14.85
C ILE A 82 13.61 -29.36 -15.67
N SER A 83 12.55 -28.56 -15.72
CA SER A 83 12.58 -27.27 -16.42
C SER A 83 13.76 -26.41 -15.97
N SER A 84 14.54 -25.91 -16.92
CA SER A 84 15.68 -25.03 -16.66
C SER A 84 15.23 -23.79 -15.87
N VAL A 85 14.09 -23.20 -16.22
CA VAL A 85 13.51 -22.04 -15.53
C VAL A 85 13.26 -22.32 -14.04
N PHE A 86 12.75 -23.50 -13.71
CA PHE A 86 12.49 -23.89 -12.33
C PHE A 86 13.79 -24.22 -11.57
N SER A 87 14.73 -24.90 -12.23
CA SER A 87 16.06 -25.19 -11.66
C SER A 87 16.87 -23.91 -11.40
N ASP A 88 16.82 -22.94 -12.32
CA ASP A 88 17.50 -21.65 -12.19
C ASP A 88 16.90 -20.83 -11.06
N ALA A 89 15.57 -20.77 -10.96
CA ALA A 89 14.88 -20.10 -9.86
C ALA A 89 15.20 -20.72 -8.49
N PHE A 90 15.34 -22.04 -8.44
CA PHE A 90 15.72 -22.77 -7.25
C PHE A 90 17.18 -22.50 -6.85
N LYS A 91 18.11 -22.50 -7.81
CA LYS A 91 19.54 -22.21 -7.59
C LYS A 91 19.79 -20.76 -7.20
N ASP A 92 18.98 -19.82 -7.70
CA ASP A 92 19.05 -18.41 -7.34
C ASP A 92 18.87 -18.20 -5.82
N GLY A 93 18.01 -18.99 -5.18
CA GLY A 93 17.87 -19.02 -3.72
C GLY A 93 17.35 -17.73 -3.09
N SER A 94 17.02 -16.70 -3.89
CA SER A 94 16.59 -15.41 -3.35
C SER A 94 15.09 -15.37 -3.02
N SER A 95 14.30 -16.36 -3.45
CA SER A 95 12.90 -16.50 -3.04
C SER A 95 12.81 -17.25 -1.70
N ARG A 96 11.90 -16.84 -0.83
CA ARG A 96 11.56 -17.57 0.41
C ARG A 96 10.75 -18.84 0.17
N ALA A 97 10.42 -19.14 -1.08
CA ALA A 97 9.65 -20.31 -1.46
C ALA A 97 10.52 -21.58 -1.41
N HIS A 98 9.98 -22.65 -0.88
CA HIS A 98 10.60 -23.96 -0.98
C HIS A 98 10.17 -24.63 -2.28
N PHE A 99 11.16 -25.01 -3.09
CA PHE A 99 10.90 -25.66 -4.37
C PHE A 99 10.65 -27.15 -4.18
N ARG A 100 9.60 -27.66 -4.83
CA ARG A 100 9.16 -29.05 -4.75
C ARG A 100 8.70 -29.57 -6.11
N LEU A 101 8.83 -30.88 -6.31
CA LEU A 101 8.25 -31.59 -7.44
C LEU A 101 7.04 -32.38 -6.97
N LEU A 102 5.93 -32.29 -7.69
CA LEU A 102 4.70 -33.00 -7.36
C LEU A 102 4.10 -33.62 -8.63
N ASP A 103 3.60 -34.84 -8.50
CA ASP A 103 2.77 -35.42 -9.56
C ASP A 103 1.36 -34.83 -9.49
N CYS A 104 1.08 -33.88 -10.39
CA CYS A 104 -0.23 -33.23 -10.45
C CYS A 104 -1.32 -34.09 -11.10
N GLN A 105 -0.96 -35.21 -11.74
CA GLN A 105 -1.93 -36.18 -12.29
C GLN A 105 -2.41 -37.17 -11.24
N TYR A 106 -1.73 -37.24 -10.08
CA TYR A 106 -2.14 -38.08 -8.97
C TYR A 106 -3.58 -37.80 -8.55
N VAL A 107 -4.39 -38.86 -8.50
CA VAL A 107 -5.79 -38.80 -8.11
C VAL A 107 -5.90 -38.85 -6.59
N LEU A 108 -6.42 -37.78 -6.00
CA LEU A 108 -6.55 -37.68 -4.56
C LEU A 108 -7.64 -38.65 -4.06
N PRO A 109 -7.32 -39.55 -3.10
CA PRO A 109 -8.22 -40.62 -2.68
C PRO A 109 -9.55 -40.09 -2.11
N ALA A 110 -9.53 -38.93 -1.44
CA ALA A 110 -10.72 -38.32 -0.85
C ALA A 110 -11.67 -37.65 -1.86
N SER A 111 -11.18 -37.24 -3.04
CA SER A 111 -11.98 -36.44 -4.00
C SER A 111 -12.23 -37.12 -5.33
N GLY A 112 -11.47 -38.18 -5.66
CA GLY A 112 -11.52 -38.86 -6.96
C GLY A 112 -11.06 -37.99 -8.14
N LYS A 113 -10.57 -36.78 -7.89
CA LYS A 113 -10.03 -35.85 -8.89
C LYS A 113 -8.51 -35.80 -8.80
N SER A 114 -7.87 -35.54 -9.93
CA SER A 114 -6.43 -35.23 -9.94
C SER A 114 -6.17 -33.91 -9.20
N ILE A 115 -4.93 -33.71 -8.73
CA ILE A 115 -4.51 -32.44 -8.12
C ILE A 115 -4.69 -31.29 -9.11
N ALA A 116 -4.34 -31.50 -10.39
CA ALA A 116 -4.56 -30.52 -11.44
C ALA A 116 -6.04 -30.13 -11.59
N ASP A 117 -6.95 -31.11 -11.65
CA ASP A 117 -8.38 -30.86 -11.80
C ASP A 117 -9.00 -30.21 -10.56
N ARG A 118 -8.54 -30.60 -9.36
CA ARG A 118 -9.05 -30.06 -8.10
C ARG A 118 -8.76 -28.57 -7.97
N PHE A 119 -7.57 -28.13 -8.38
CA PHE A 119 -7.14 -26.74 -8.28
C PHE A 119 -7.24 -25.97 -9.60
N LYS A 120 -7.83 -26.58 -10.64
CA LYS A 120 -7.98 -26.00 -11.98
C LYS A 120 -6.64 -25.53 -12.56
N LEU A 121 -5.59 -26.33 -12.38
CA LEU A 121 -4.28 -26.06 -12.96
C LEU A 121 -4.31 -26.42 -14.45
N ASP A 122 -3.93 -25.46 -15.28
CA ASP A 122 -3.79 -25.64 -16.71
C ASP A 122 -2.46 -26.35 -17.02
N THR A 123 -2.56 -27.64 -17.32
CA THR A 123 -1.43 -28.50 -17.69
C THR A 123 -0.95 -28.30 -19.14
N SER A 124 -1.66 -27.50 -19.93
CA SER A 124 -1.21 -27.12 -21.28
C SER A 124 -0.04 -26.12 -21.24
N VAL A 125 0.03 -25.30 -20.17
CA VAL A 125 1.13 -24.36 -19.94
C VAL A 125 2.33 -25.10 -19.37
N ARG A 126 3.43 -25.16 -20.11
CA ARG A 126 4.69 -25.81 -19.69
C ARG A 126 5.82 -24.79 -19.48
N PRO A 127 6.59 -24.89 -18.39
CA PRO A 127 6.39 -25.79 -17.24
C PRO A 127 5.13 -25.40 -16.43
N THR A 128 4.39 -26.38 -15.91
CA THR A 128 3.23 -26.07 -15.05
C THR A 128 3.73 -25.86 -13.62
N VAL A 129 3.80 -24.60 -13.19
CA VAL A 129 4.27 -24.21 -11.85
C VAL A 129 3.15 -23.51 -11.10
N PHE A 130 2.96 -23.86 -9.84
CA PHE A 130 2.01 -23.18 -8.96
C PHE A 130 2.64 -22.84 -7.61
N VAL A 131 2.01 -21.90 -6.91
CA VAL A 131 2.38 -21.51 -5.55
C VAL A 131 1.33 -21.98 -4.56
N SER A 132 1.79 -22.40 -3.38
CA SER A 132 0.96 -22.92 -2.30
C SER A 132 1.60 -22.69 -0.94
N GLY A 133 0.91 -23.05 0.13
CA GLY A 133 1.42 -22.97 1.50
C GLY A 133 0.95 -21.74 2.28
N LYS A 134 1.73 -21.33 3.28
CA LYS A 134 1.34 -20.26 4.22
C LYS A 134 1.07 -18.94 3.50
N GLY A 135 -0.09 -18.34 3.79
CA GLY A 135 -0.53 -17.07 3.22
C GLY A 135 -1.22 -17.18 1.85
N VAL A 136 -1.34 -18.39 1.31
CA VAL A 136 -2.04 -18.67 0.06
C VAL A 136 -3.29 -19.50 0.37
N GLU A 137 -4.47 -18.93 0.12
CA GLU A 137 -5.75 -19.59 0.44
C GLU A 137 -5.96 -20.89 -0.37
N ALA A 138 -5.56 -20.89 -1.64
CA ALA A 138 -5.62 -22.05 -2.52
C ALA A 138 -4.45 -22.05 -3.51
N PRO A 139 -3.92 -23.24 -3.89
CA PRO A 139 -2.89 -23.36 -4.91
C PRO A 139 -3.19 -22.53 -6.16
N MET A 140 -2.28 -21.64 -6.53
CA MET A 140 -2.44 -20.69 -7.64
C MET A 140 -1.36 -20.91 -8.69
N GLN A 141 -1.75 -21.14 -9.93
CA GLN A 141 -0.80 -21.31 -11.03
C GLN A 141 -0.08 -20.00 -11.37
N ILE A 142 1.22 -20.10 -11.62
CA ILE A 142 2.02 -19.00 -12.15
C ILE A 142 1.77 -18.89 -13.67
N PRO A 143 1.33 -17.71 -14.15
CA PRO A 143 1.09 -17.50 -15.58
C PRO A 143 2.35 -17.71 -16.44
N ALA A 144 2.15 -18.19 -17.67
CA ALA A 144 3.21 -18.46 -18.65
C ALA A 144 4.18 -17.28 -18.86
N LYS A 145 3.69 -16.03 -18.77
CA LYS A 145 4.50 -14.82 -18.89
C LYS A 145 5.65 -14.72 -17.88
N HIS A 146 5.52 -15.35 -16.71
CA HIS A 146 6.55 -15.37 -15.66
C HIS A 146 7.45 -16.60 -15.71
N LEU A 147 7.26 -17.47 -16.70
CA LEU A 147 7.98 -18.74 -16.85
C LEU A 147 9.01 -18.71 -17.99
N LYS A 148 9.41 -17.52 -18.45
CA LYS A 148 10.42 -17.36 -19.50
C LYS A 148 11.85 -17.57 -18.99
N THR A 149 12.15 -17.09 -17.79
CA THR A 149 13.47 -17.18 -17.15
C THR A 149 13.34 -17.44 -15.66
N GLY A 150 14.37 -18.02 -15.03
CA GLY A 150 14.36 -18.27 -13.58
C GLY A 150 14.17 -17.00 -12.76
N ALA A 151 14.79 -15.89 -13.17
CA ALA A 151 14.64 -14.59 -12.51
C ALA A 151 13.19 -14.06 -12.56
N MET A 152 12.48 -14.24 -13.69
CA MET A 152 11.07 -13.85 -13.79
C MET A 152 10.17 -14.69 -12.89
N LEU A 153 10.46 -15.99 -12.77
CA LEU A 153 9.75 -16.88 -11.86
C LEU A 153 9.99 -16.43 -10.41
N VAL A 154 11.24 -16.19 -10.01
CA VAL A 154 11.57 -15.66 -8.68
C VAL A 154 10.87 -14.33 -8.39
N LYS A 155 10.85 -13.38 -9.35
CA LYS A 155 10.13 -12.11 -9.22
C LYS A 155 8.63 -12.37 -8.98
N ALA A 156 8.02 -13.30 -9.71
CA ALA A 156 6.63 -13.69 -9.51
C ALA A 156 6.38 -14.37 -8.15
N LEU A 157 7.27 -15.27 -7.72
CA LEU A 157 7.20 -15.92 -6.40
C LEU A 157 7.26 -14.90 -5.28
N LYS A 158 8.20 -13.94 -5.33
CA LYS A 158 8.31 -12.87 -4.35
C LYS A 158 7.03 -12.04 -4.27
N MET A 159 6.46 -11.65 -5.41
CA MET A 159 5.21 -10.88 -5.44
C MET A 159 4.00 -11.64 -4.85
N LYS A 160 3.97 -12.97 -4.97
CA LYS A 160 2.83 -13.80 -4.55
C LYS A 160 2.94 -14.34 -3.13
N LEU A 161 4.16 -14.68 -2.69
CA LEU A 161 4.40 -15.38 -1.44
C LEU A 161 4.92 -14.48 -0.32
N GLU A 162 5.63 -13.40 -0.67
CA GLU A 162 6.11 -12.48 0.35
C GLU A 162 4.99 -11.50 0.73
N PRO A 163 4.80 -11.20 2.02
CA PRO A 163 3.87 -10.18 2.42
C PRO A 163 4.38 -8.84 1.89
N HIS A 164 3.51 -8.10 1.21
CA HIS A 164 3.80 -6.77 0.67
C HIS A 164 2.81 -5.75 1.20
N ALA A 165 3.28 -4.52 1.38
CA ALA A 165 2.39 -3.40 1.66
C ALA A 165 1.53 -3.12 0.42
N ALA A 166 0.22 -3.10 0.58
CA ALA A 166 -0.70 -2.90 -0.53
C ALA A 166 -0.48 -1.51 -1.17
N LYS A 167 -0.29 -1.47 -2.49
CA LYS A 167 -0.20 -0.20 -3.22
C LYS A 167 -1.60 0.43 -3.33
N ILE A 168 -1.69 1.71 -2.97
CA ILE A 168 -2.90 2.51 -3.08
C ILE A 168 -2.67 3.57 -4.15
N GLU A 169 -3.53 3.55 -5.16
CA GLU A 169 -3.52 4.53 -6.25
C GLU A 169 -4.83 5.33 -6.27
N THR A 170 -5.93 4.68 -5.92
CA THR A 170 -7.27 5.27 -5.93
C THR A 170 -7.84 5.47 -4.52
N THR A 171 -8.92 6.25 -4.42
CA THR A 171 -9.67 6.37 -3.17
C THR A 171 -10.34 5.05 -2.77
N GLN A 172 -10.73 4.22 -3.74
CA GLN A 172 -11.33 2.91 -3.48
C GLN A 172 -10.30 1.94 -2.89
N ASP A 173 -9.06 1.96 -3.40
CA ASP A 173 -7.96 1.20 -2.82
C ASP A 173 -7.72 1.58 -1.36
N LEU A 174 -7.62 2.88 -1.07
CA LEU A 174 -7.41 3.36 0.30
C LEU A 174 -8.52 2.86 1.24
N LYS A 175 -9.77 2.89 0.77
CA LYS A 175 -10.92 2.43 1.54
C LYS A 175 -10.86 0.93 1.82
N VAL A 176 -10.70 0.10 0.79
CA VAL A 176 -10.79 -1.36 0.91
C VAL A 176 -9.54 -1.94 1.57
N LYS A 177 -8.36 -1.53 1.11
CA LYS A 177 -7.07 -2.12 1.53
C LYS A 177 -6.57 -1.57 2.87
N CYS A 178 -7.08 -0.43 3.33
CA CYS A 178 -6.56 0.21 4.54
C CYS A 178 -7.66 0.67 5.51
N LEU A 179 -8.56 1.57 5.11
CA LEU A 179 -9.53 2.17 6.06
C LEU A 179 -10.58 1.18 6.58
N ASN A 180 -10.96 0.16 5.80
CA ASN A 180 -11.92 -0.86 6.23
C ASN A 180 -11.28 -1.95 7.11
N GLN A 181 -9.95 -1.97 7.20
CA GLN A 181 -9.20 -2.91 8.02
C GLN A 181 -9.20 -2.47 9.48
N PRO A 182 -9.12 -3.38 10.46
CA PRO A 182 -9.16 -3.03 11.88
C PRO A 182 -8.05 -2.04 12.26
N ILE A 183 -6.81 -2.33 11.84
CA ILE A 183 -5.64 -1.48 12.00
C ILE A 183 -4.88 -1.51 10.68
N CYS A 184 -4.53 -0.34 10.17
CA CYS A 184 -3.74 -0.20 8.96
C CYS A 184 -2.53 0.72 9.17
N GLY A 185 -1.32 0.24 8.88
CA GLY A 185 -0.12 1.07 8.76
C GLY A 185 0.00 1.66 7.36
N LEU A 186 -0.17 2.97 7.22
CA LEU A 186 -0.09 3.69 5.96
C LEU A 186 1.26 4.42 5.83
N LEU A 187 2.04 4.00 4.82
CA LEU A 187 3.29 4.63 4.43
C LEU A 187 3.06 5.63 3.29
N LEU A 188 3.37 6.90 3.53
CA LEU A 188 3.39 7.96 2.52
C LEU A 188 4.83 8.10 2.03
N LYS A 189 5.13 7.53 0.85
CA LYS A 189 6.46 7.62 0.23
C LYS A 189 6.66 9.03 -0.29
N GLY A 190 7.76 9.70 0.07
CA GLY A 190 8.07 11.04 -0.45
C GLY A 190 8.53 11.05 -1.90
N SER A 191 8.81 9.88 -2.48
CA SER A 191 9.26 9.70 -3.87
C SER A 191 8.69 8.41 -4.50
N LYS A 192 8.79 8.31 -5.83
CA LYS A 192 8.34 7.13 -6.61
C LYS A 192 9.02 5.84 -6.14
N LYS A 193 10.35 5.88 -6.00
CA LYS A 193 11.20 4.79 -5.51
C LYS A 193 11.46 4.95 -4.01
N ALA A 194 10.91 4.05 -3.20
CA ALA A 194 11.21 4.00 -1.77
C ALA A 194 12.69 3.63 -1.53
N PRO A 195 13.39 4.29 -0.58
CA PRO A 195 14.74 3.89 -0.18
C PRO A 195 14.80 2.42 0.29
N ALA A 196 15.94 1.76 0.07
CA ALA A 196 16.13 0.35 0.42
C ALA A 196 15.82 0.06 1.91
N TYR A 197 16.29 0.91 2.82
CA TYR A 197 16.03 0.77 4.25
C TYR A 197 14.54 0.74 4.60
N LEU A 198 13.71 1.43 3.82
CA LEU A 198 12.27 1.52 4.05
C LEU A 198 11.56 0.24 3.60
N LYS A 199 12.04 -0.38 2.53
CA LYS A 199 11.56 -1.69 2.09
C LYS A 199 11.81 -2.74 3.17
N ASP A 200 13.05 -2.82 3.65
CA ASP A 200 13.44 -3.74 4.71
C ASP A 200 12.63 -3.51 6.00
N ALA A 201 12.42 -2.24 6.36
CA ALA A 201 11.61 -1.88 7.52
C ALA A 201 10.14 -2.33 7.36
N MET A 202 9.53 -2.12 6.20
CA MET A 202 8.16 -2.56 5.93
C MET A 202 8.04 -4.09 5.91
N SER A 203 9.00 -4.80 5.32
CA SER A 203 9.03 -6.26 5.33
C SER A 203 9.10 -6.82 6.76
N LYS A 204 9.93 -6.23 7.63
CA LYS A 204 10.00 -6.61 9.05
C LYS A 204 8.68 -6.33 9.79
N LEU A 205 8.02 -5.21 9.52
CA LEU A 205 6.72 -4.90 10.12
C LEU A 205 5.63 -5.89 9.73
N LEU A 206 5.63 -6.32 8.46
CA LEU A 206 4.68 -7.31 7.95
C LEU A 206 4.87 -8.68 8.62
N GLU A 207 6.10 -9.05 8.94
CA GLU A 207 6.41 -10.27 9.69
C GLU A 207 6.04 -10.16 11.18
N GLU A 208 6.34 -9.01 11.81
CA GLU A 208 6.12 -8.79 13.24
C GLU A 208 4.64 -8.59 13.59
N PHE A 209 3.87 -7.94 12.70
CA PHE A 209 2.47 -7.60 12.92
C PHE A 209 1.55 -8.19 11.84
N PRO A 210 1.39 -9.53 11.76
CA PRO A 210 0.60 -10.17 10.70
C PRO A 210 -0.90 -9.84 10.75
N LYS A 211 -1.40 -9.30 11.87
CA LYS A 211 -2.79 -8.86 12.03
C LYS A 211 -3.02 -7.40 11.60
N VAL A 212 -1.95 -6.66 11.29
CA VAL A 212 -2.01 -5.28 10.85
C VAL A 212 -1.83 -5.25 9.35
N THR A 213 -2.75 -4.59 8.64
CA THR A 213 -2.61 -4.42 7.20
C THR A 213 -1.66 -3.26 6.94
N PHE A 214 -0.70 -3.42 6.03
CA PHE A 214 0.17 -2.32 5.65
C PHE A 214 -0.13 -1.90 4.21
N ALA A 215 -0.09 -0.59 3.98
CA ALA A 215 -0.33 -0.02 2.67
C ALA A 215 0.65 1.12 2.39
N SER A 216 0.89 1.40 1.10
CA SER A 216 1.76 2.49 0.68
C SER A 216 1.12 3.36 -0.40
N ILE A 217 1.35 4.67 -0.28
CA ILE A 217 0.93 5.70 -1.24
C ILE A 217 2.18 6.45 -1.69
N ASP A 218 2.27 6.74 -2.97
CA ASP A 218 3.26 7.67 -3.51
C ASP A 218 2.80 9.11 -3.28
N SER A 219 3.29 9.73 -2.20
CA SER A 219 2.91 11.10 -1.84
C SER A 219 3.62 12.18 -2.68
N SER A 220 4.52 11.79 -3.59
CA SER A 220 5.09 12.72 -4.58
C SER A 220 4.06 13.05 -5.66
N VAL A 221 3.25 12.06 -6.05
CA VAL A 221 2.22 12.18 -7.12
C VAL A 221 0.81 12.29 -6.55
N LEU A 222 0.53 11.62 -5.44
CA LEU A 222 -0.80 11.54 -4.83
C LEU A 222 -0.88 12.37 -3.56
N TYR A 223 -2.07 12.87 -3.28
CA TYR A 223 -2.40 13.69 -2.13
C TYR A 223 -3.57 13.06 -1.39
N VAL A 224 -3.40 12.82 -0.08
CA VAL A 224 -4.43 12.21 0.77
C VAL A 224 -5.20 13.30 1.51
N LYS A 225 -6.23 13.81 0.84
CA LYS A 225 -7.13 14.85 1.38
C LYS A 225 -7.80 14.36 2.67
N ASN A 226 -7.97 15.27 3.63
CA ASN A 226 -8.54 15.03 4.98
C ASN A 226 -7.68 14.16 5.91
N LEU A 227 -6.46 13.80 5.50
CA LEU A 227 -5.47 13.15 6.36
C LEU A 227 -4.22 14.02 6.49
N GLU A 228 -3.68 14.50 5.36
CA GLU A 228 -2.42 15.23 5.38
C GLU A 228 -2.47 16.50 6.23
N GLU A 229 -3.62 17.16 6.39
CA GLU A 229 -3.80 18.35 7.24
C GLU A 229 -3.49 18.13 8.73
N TYR A 230 -3.40 16.86 9.15
CA TYR A 230 -3.07 16.44 10.50
C TYR A 230 -1.64 15.90 10.65
N LEU A 231 -0.94 15.70 9.53
CA LEU A 231 0.42 15.16 9.52
C LEU A 231 1.44 16.29 9.50
N PRO A 232 2.71 16.06 9.88
CA PRO A 232 3.79 17.00 9.61
C PRO A 232 3.83 17.37 8.12
N GLU A 233 4.22 18.62 7.83
CA GLU A 233 4.36 19.11 6.45
C GLU A 233 5.38 18.25 5.71
N LEU A 234 5.08 17.85 4.47
CA LEU A 234 6.01 17.03 3.70
C LEU A 234 7.24 17.88 3.33
N GLN A 235 8.40 17.55 3.88
CA GLN A 235 9.67 18.18 3.54
C GLN A 235 10.38 17.34 2.47
N GLY A 236 10.33 17.78 1.22
CA GLY A 236 11.00 17.10 0.11
C GLY A 236 10.53 15.66 -0.09
N GLU A 237 11.49 14.73 -0.13
CA GLU A 237 11.28 13.29 -0.38
C GLU A 237 11.17 12.46 0.90
N GLU A 238 11.06 13.10 2.07
CA GLU A 238 11.01 12.38 3.34
C GLU A 238 9.71 11.55 3.47
N PRO A 239 9.81 10.24 3.75
CA PRO A 239 8.62 9.43 3.96
C PRO A 239 7.92 9.81 5.27
N ARG A 240 6.59 9.63 5.31
CA ARG A 240 5.78 9.74 6.53
C ARG A 240 5.06 8.43 6.79
N PHE A 241 4.85 8.13 8.07
CA PHE A 241 4.15 6.92 8.49
C PHE A 241 3.03 7.25 9.47
N VAL A 242 1.87 6.64 9.24
CA VAL A 242 0.65 6.86 10.03
C VAL A 242 -0.01 5.52 10.28
N VAL A 243 -0.52 5.31 11.49
CA VAL A 243 -1.36 4.15 11.79
C VAL A 243 -2.81 4.61 11.84
N LEU A 244 -3.68 3.93 11.11
CA LEU A 244 -5.11 4.16 11.04
C LEU A 244 -5.83 3.03 11.78
N GLU A 245 -6.78 3.39 12.65
CA GLU A 245 -7.59 2.43 13.39
C GLU A 245 -9.06 2.63 13.02
N LYS A 246 -9.75 1.53 12.70
CA LYS A 246 -11.19 1.53 12.43
C LYS A 246 -11.93 1.49 13.76
N LEU A 247 -12.62 2.58 14.09
CA LEU A 247 -13.41 2.67 15.33
C LEU A 247 -14.80 2.06 15.16
N SER A 248 -15.45 2.31 14.02
CA SER A 248 -16.79 1.79 13.74
C SER A 248 -17.21 1.94 12.27
N GLY A 249 -18.31 1.28 11.91
CA GLY A 249 -18.88 1.31 10.55
C GLY A 249 -18.28 0.27 9.62
N SER A 250 -18.79 0.20 8.40
CA SER A 250 -18.22 -0.60 7.31
C SER A 250 -18.38 0.18 6.00
N LEU A 251 -17.73 -0.30 4.94
CA LEU A 251 -18.05 0.13 3.57
C LEU A 251 -19.36 -0.48 3.06
N ASP A 252 -19.89 -1.47 3.77
CA ASP A 252 -21.11 -2.18 3.43
C ASP A 252 -22.37 -1.31 3.61
N LYS A 253 -23.44 -1.67 2.90
CA LYS A 253 -24.70 -0.92 2.79
C LYS A 253 -25.48 -0.74 4.10
N ASP A 254 -24.96 -1.22 5.24
CA ASP A 254 -25.60 -1.19 6.56
C ASP A 254 -25.73 0.21 7.19
N GLY A 255 -25.53 1.28 6.41
CA GLY A 255 -25.87 2.66 6.77
C GLY A 255 -24.98 3.32 7.84
N LYS A 256 -24.08 2.58 8.50
CA LYS A 256 -23.14 3.15 9.48
C LYS A 256 -21.89 3.67 8.80
N ARG A 257 -21.78 5.01 8.73
CA ARG A 257 -20.61 5.72 8.20
C ARG A 257 -19.33 5.21 8.85
N LEU A 258 -18.34 4.84 8.03
CA LEU A 258 -17.00 4.45 8.48
C LEU A 258 -16.36 5.60 9.28
N ILE A 259 -15.90 5.28 10.50
CA ILE A 259 -15.18 6.20 11.38
C ILE A 259 -13.78 5.64 11.59
N THR A 260 -12.78 6.46 11.26
CA THR A 260 -11.36 6.12 11.38
C THR A 260 -10.67 7.12 12.30
N SER A 261 -9.78 6.63 13.14
CA SER A 261 -8.82 7.45 13.89
C SER A 261 -7.40 7.22 13.36
N TYR A 262 -6.48 8.12 13.71
CA TYR A 262 -5.10 8.05 13.30
C TYR A 262 -4.15 8.27 14.47
N ALA A 263 -2.93 7.74 14.34
CA ALA A 263 -1.78 8.06 15.17
C ALA A 263 -0.56 8.29 14.28
N THR A 264 0.21 9.32 14.59
CA THR A 264 1.42 9.68 13.84
C THR A 264 2.67 9.38 14.65
N LEU A 265 3.80 9.38 13.95
CA LEU A 265 5.09 9.61 14.58
C LEU A 265 5.15 11.04 15.13
N ASP A 266 6.02 11.24 16.12
CA ASP A 266 6.23 12.56 16.71
C ASP A 266 6.98 13.47 15.71
N GLU A 267 6.76 14.78 15.75
CA GLU A 267 7.15 15.73 14.69
C GLU A 267 8.64 15.73 14.33
N ASN A 268 9.52 15.33 15.25
CA ASN A 268 10.98 15.31 15.05
C ASN A 268 11.55 13.91 14.82
N THR A 269 10.70 12.90 14.66
CA THR A 269 11.11 11.50 14.59
C THR A 269 11.11 11.02 13.15
N SER A 270 12.29 10.69 12.62
CA SER A 270 12.43 10.11 11.28
C SER A 270 11.76 8.74 11.18
N VAL A 271 11.25 8.41 9.99
CA VAL A 271 10.69 7.08 9.69
C VAL A 271 11.82 6.04 9.66
N SER A 272 11.82 5.14 10.64
CA SER A 272 12.70 3.99 10.72
C SER A 272 11.91 2.77 11.23
N TYR A 273 12.45 1.56 11.06
CA TYR A 273 11.79 0.35 11.54
C TYR A 273 11.42 0.44 13.03
N GLY A 274 12.34 0.88 13.90
CA GLY A 274 12.08 0.96 15.34
C GLY A 274 10.98 1.96 15.68
N THR A 275 10.94 3.11 15.03
CA THR A 275 9.93 4.15 15.29
C THR A 275 8.55 3.72 14.77
N MET A 276 8.49 3.10 13.59
CA MET A 276 7.26 2.54 13.05
C MET A 276 6.74 1.35 13.87
N SER A 277 7.61 0.39 14.23
CA SER A 277 7.23 -0.79 15.02
C SER A 277 6.70 -0.36 16.39
N ASN A 278 7.37 0.56 17.08
CA ASN A 278 6.90 1.11 18.36
C ASN A 278 5.54 1.79 18.25
N LEU A 279 5.31 2.56 17.17
CA LEU A 279 4.02 3.20 16.92
C LEU A 279 2.91 2.15 16.70
N VAL A 280 3.15 1.18 15.82
CA VAL A 280 2.19 0.10 15.54
C VAL A 280 1.89 -0.69 16.81
N ALA A 281 2.93 -1.11 17.55
CA ALA A 281 2.78 -1.83 18.81
C ALA A 281 1.98 -1.02 19.84
N SER A 282 2.19 0.30 19.92
CA SER A 282 1.47 1.16 20.86
C SER A 282 -0.01 1.30 20.52
N VAL A 283 -0.36 1.38 19.23
CA VAL A 283 -1.76 1.40 18.80
C VAL A 283 -2.42 0.04 19.00
N VAL A 284 -1.75 -1.06 18.61
CA VAL A 284 -2.24 -2.43 18.81
C VAL A 284 -2.49 -2.74 20.29
N ARG A 285 -1.60 -2.28 21.18
CA ARG A 285 -1.73 -2.42 22.65
C ARG A 285 -2.64 -1.35 23.28
N ARG A 286 -3.15 -0.40 22.50
CA ARG A 286 -3.96 0.75 22.95
C ARG A 286 -3.28 1.62 24.02
N THR A 287 -1.95 1.70 23.99
CA THR A 287 -1.17 2.55 24.90
C THR A 287 -1.04 3.99 24.38
N LYS A 288 -1.04 4.19 23.05
CA LYS A 288 -1.07 5.53 22.42
C LYS A 288 -2.51 5.86 22.02
N ALA A 289 -3.01 7.01 22.46
CA ALA A 289 -4.33 7.49 22.06
C ALA A 289 -4.35 7.81 20.56
N THR A 290 -5.42 7.40 19.88
CA THR A 290 -5.68 7.74 18.48
C THR A 290 -6.63 8.93 18.39
N GLU A 291 -6.41 9.81 17.42
CA GLU A 291 -7.26 10.98 17.18
C GLU A 291 -8.28 10.70 16.10
N LYS A 292 -9.54 11.10 16.30
CA LYS A 292 -10.62 10.85 15.33
C LYS A 292 -10.51 11.79 14.12
N ILE A 293 -10.59 11.23 12.91
CA ILE A 293 -10.67 12.01 11.68
C ILE A 293 -12.14 12.40 11.42
N PRO A 294 -12.48 13.69 11.24
CA PRO A 294 -13.86 14.13 11.06
C PRO A 294 -14.45 13.73 9.70
N SER A 295 -13.61 13.58 8.68
CA SER A 295 -14.02 13.20 7.33
C SER A 295 -13.11 12.13 6.76
N LEU A 296 -13.67 11.24 5.93
CA LEU A 296 -12.88 10.11 5.42
C LEU A 296 -11.76 10.61 4.50
N PRO A 297 -10.56 10.04 4.63
CA PRO A 297 -9.47 10.30 3.71
C PRO A 297 -9.85 9.96 2.26
N SER A 298 -9.41 10.79 1.31
CA SER A 298 -9.58 10.53 -0.13
C SER A 298 -8.29 10.82 -0.89
N VAL A 299 -8.00 9.98 -1.89
CA VAL A 299 -6.80 10.09 -2.73
C VAL A 299 -7.15 10.96 -3.93
N LYS A 300 -6.31 11.97 -4.18
CA LYS A 300 -6.37 12.85 -5.36
C LYS A 300 -4.98 13.00 -5.95
N THR A 301 -4.87 13.37 -7.21
CA THR A 301 -3.59 13.80 -7.79
C THR A 301 -3.10 15.06 -7.07
N ARG A 302 -1.82 15.06 -6.70
CA ARG A 302 -1.19 16.18 -6.01
C ARG A 302 -0.98 17.32 -7.00
N THR A 303 -1.59 18.45 -6.72
CA THR A 303 -1.44 19.69 -7.51
C THR A 303 -0.95 20.81 -6.61
N LYS A 304 -0.19 21.77 -7.17
CA LYS A 304 0.29 22.95 -6.43
C LYS A 304 -0.85 23.67 -5.70
N LYS A 305 -2.02 23.77 -6.36
CA LYS A 305 -3.24 24.35 -5.79
C LYS A 305 -3.71 23.63 -4.53
N LEU A 306 -3.73 22.29 -4.52
CA LEU A 306 -4.16 21.50 -3.36
C LEU A 306 -3.16 21.62 -2.20
N VAL A 307 -1.86 21.64 -2.51
CA VAL A 307 -0.80 21.82 -1.50
C VAL A 307 -0.89 23.21 -0.87
N GLU A 308 -1.12 24.25 -1.68
CA GLU A 308 -1.25 25.62 -1.18
C GLU A 308 -2.54 25.82 -0.37
N GLU A 309 -3.67 25.25 -0.82
CA GLU A 309 -4.93 25.25 -0.06
C GLU A 309 -4.75 24.58 1.32
N GLU A 310 -3.98 23.51 1.37
CA GLU A 310 -3.66 22.80 2.61
C GLU A 310 -2.79 23.65 3.54
N ARG A 311 -1.74 24.28 3.00
CA ARG A 311 -0.87 25.19 3.76
C ARG A 311 -1.64 26.38 4.34
N GLN A 312 -2.54 26.96 3.56
CA GLN A 312 -3.44 28.03 4.03
C GLN A 312 -4.38 27.54 5.14
N LYS A 313 -4.94 26.33 5.03
CA LYS A 313 -5.79 25.76 6.09
C LYS A 313 -5.02 25.51 7.37
N ARG A 314 -3.80 24.97 7.29
CA ARG A 314 -2.91 24.81 8.45
C ARG A 314 -2.63 26.14 9.12
N GLN A 315 -2.30 27.17 8.34
CA GLN A 315 -2.01 28.49 8.86
C GLN A 315 -3.22 29.09 9.57
N ARG A 316 -4.41 29.03 8.96
CA ARG A 316 -5.66 29.46 9.60
C ARG A 316 -5.94 28.72 10.91
N ARG A 317 -5.67 27.42 10.97
CA ARG A 317 -5.86 26.61 12.18
C ARG A 317 -4.86 26.99 13.28
N LYS A 318 -3.58 27.20 12.92
CA LYS A 318 -2.56 27.71 13.85
C LYS A 318 -2.97 29.07 14.40
N GLU A 319 -3.36 30.01 13.55
CA GLU A 319 -3.83 31.35 13.95
C GLU A 319 -5.06 31.29 14.87
N GLN A 320 -6.03 30.41 14.57
CA GLN A 320 -7.19 30.20 15.45
C GLN A 320 -6.79 29.64 16.81
N GLN A 321 -5.88 28.68 16.87
CA GLN A 321 -5.37 28.14 18.12
C GLN A 321 -4.62 29.21 18.94
N THR A 322 -3.80 30.05 18.28
CA THR A 322 -3.10 31.16 18.94
C THR A 322 -4.10 32.17 19.50
N ARG A 323 -5.10 32.59 18.70
CA ARG A 323 -6.17 33.50 19.15
C ARG A 323 -6.99 32.92 20.30
N GLN A 324 -7.25 31.62 20.31
CA GLN A 324 -7.96 30.96 21.42
C GLN A 324 -7.10 30.94 22.69
N LYS A 325 -5.80 30.64 22.58
CA LYS A 325 -4.86 30.70 23.71
C LYS A 325 -4.74 32.12 24.26
N GLU A 326 -4.65 33.13 23.40
CA GLU A 326 -4.63 34.55 23.78
C GLU A 326 -5.93 34.99 24.46
N LYS A 327 -7.09 34.55 23.96
CA LYS A 327 -8.38 34.81 24.62
C LYS A 327 -8.46 34.14 25.99
N ALA A 328 -7.96 32.92 26.12
CA ALA A 328 -7.94 32.19 27.39
C ALA A 328 -6.98 32.85 28.41
N SER A 329 -5.83 33.36 27.96
CA SER A 329 -4.90 34.09 28.82
C SER A 329 -5.46 35.46 29.24
N ASN A 330 -6.07 36.21 28.31
CA ASN A 330 -6.66 37.53 28.61
C ASN A 330 -7.94 37.45 29.45
N ALA A 331 -8.74 36.38 29.31
CA ALA A 331 -9.90 36.16 30.17
C ALA A 331 -9.50 35.91 31.64
N ARG A 332 -8.29 35.37 31.88
CA ARG A 332 -7.73 35.17 33.23
C ARG A 332 -7.20 36.46 33.85
N SER A 333 -6.86 37.48 33.05
CA SER A 333 -6.40 38.79 33.54
C SER A 333 -7.51 39.84 33.70
N GLN A 334 -8.72 39.59 33.19
CA GLN A 334 -9.87 40.52 33.32
C GLN A 334 -10.92 40.08 34.37
N SER A 335 -10.66 39.03 35.17
CA SER A 335 -11.58 38.56 36.20
C SER A 335 -11.58 39.40 37.50
N SER A 336 -11.12 40.65 37.47
CA SER A 336 -11.18 41.57 38.62
C SER A 336 -12.03 42.84 38.37
N SER A 337 -13.01 42.81 37.47
CA SER A 337 -14.05 43.86 37.44
C SER A 337 -15.20 43.45 38.35
N THR A 338 -15.18 43.97 39.57
CA THR A 338 -16.08 43.79 40.72
C THR A 338 -17.52 44.29 40.52
N GLU A 339 -18.01 44.46 39.29
CA GLU A 339 -19.28 45.17 39.02
C GLU A 339 -20.40 44.34 38.37
N ASN A 340 -20.16 43.06 38.07
CA ASN A 340 -21.23 42.18 37.57
C ASN A 340 -21.87 41.40 38.72
N ASP A 341 -22.79 42.04 39.43
CA ASP A 341 -23.57 41.48 40.55
C ASP A 341 -24.52 40.32 40.16
N GLY A 342 -24.53 39.92 38.88
CA GLY A 342 -25.37 38.84 38.35
C GLY A 342 -26.84 39.20 38.13
N THR A 343 -27.27 40.41 38.53
CA THR A 343 -28.64 40.88 38.36
C THR A 343 -28.94 41.17 36.89
N ARG A 344 -30.24 41.26 36.56
CA ARG A 344 -30.69 41.60 35.19
C ARG A 344 -30.23 43.01 34.79
N GLU A 345 -30.12 43.91 35.75
CA GLU A 345 -29.64 45.28 35.54
C GLU A 345 -28.13 45.32 35.36
N GLY A 346 -27.35 44.60 36.19
CA GLY A 346 -25.89 44.47 36.00
C GLY A 346 -25.52 43.90 34.63
N ARG A 347 -26.28 42.90 34.16
CA ARG A 347 -26.11 42.34 32.81
C ARG A 347 -26.52 43.28 31.67
N ARG A 348 -27.42 44.25 31.93
CA ARG A 348 -27.80 45.27 30.94
C ARG A 348 -26.76 46.38 30.88
N ALA A 349 -26.34 46.88 32.05
CA ALA A 349 -25.30 47.89 32.19
C ALA A 349 -23.97 47.44 31.59
N GLU A 350 -23.53 46.21 31.84
CA GLU A 350 -22.29 45.68 31.24
C GLU A 350 -22.41 45.52 29.71
N ARG A 351 -23.60 45.18 29.20
CA ARG A 351 -23.84 45.07 27.75
C ARG A 351 -23.81 46.44 27.09
N ASP A 352 -24.35 47.46 27.74
CA ASP A 352 -24.34 48.84 27.24
C ASP A 352 -22.94 49.48 27.37
N ARG A 353 -22.19 49.19 28.43
CA ARG A 353 -20.78 49.57 28.58
C ARG A 353 -19.91 49.00 27.46
N ARG A 354 -20.06 47.71 27.15
CA ARG A 354 -19.34 47.08 26.00
C ARG A 354 -19.73 47.69 24.66
N ARG A 355 -21.00 48.12 24.50
CA ARG A 355 -21.44 48.83 23.28
C ARG A 355 -20.80 50.20 23.17
N GLU A 356 -20.70 50.96 24.26
CA GLU A 356 -20.00 52.25 24.30
C GLU A 356 -18.49 52.11 24.06
N GLU A 357 -17.86 51.11 24.67
CA GLU A 357 -16.44 50.83 24.45
C GLU A 357 -16.16 50.44 22.99
N HIS A 358 -17.04 49.62 22.40
CA HIS A 358 -16.97 49.29 20.97
C HIS A 358 -17.20 50.52 20.08
N ARG A 359 -18.15 51.41 20.44
CA ARG A 359 -18.38 52.68 19.72
C ARG A 359 -17.15 53.59 19.78
N ARG A 360 -16.52 53.72 20.96
CA ARG A 360 -15.27 54.49 21.16
C ARG A 360 -14.10 53.90 20.37
N LYS A 361 -13.93 52.58 20.40
CA LYS A 361 -12.79 51.91 19.76
C LYS A 361 -12.87 51.89 18.23
N ASN A 362 -14.08 51.81 17.67
CA ASN A 362 -14.29 51.74 16.22
C ASN A 362 -14.61 53.09 15.57
N ASN A 363 -14.49 54.20 16.33
CA ASN A 363 -14.70 55.56 15.83
C ASN A 363 -16.01 55.71 15.03
N VAL A 364 -17.07 55.04 15.50
CA VAL A 364 -18.37 55.04 14.82
C VAL A 364 -19.02 56.39 15.09
N LYS A 365 -18.88 57.34 14.18
CA LYS A 365 -19.68 58.57 14.20
C LYS A 365 -21.16 58.18 14.12
N GLU A 366 -21.96 58.67 15.05
CA GLU A 366 -23.42 58.55 14.95
C GLU A 366 -23.84 59.26 13.67
N LYS A 367 -24.39 58.48 12.73
CA LYS A 367 -24.84 58.99 11.45
C LYS A 367 -25.92 60.02 11.69
N THR A 368 -25.83 61.14 11.00
CA THR A 368 -26.83 62.19 11.13
C THR A 368 -28.20 61.70 10.64
N PRO A 369 -29.31 62.29 11.12
CA PRO A 369 -30.65 61.93 10.64
C PRO A 369 -30.80 62.03 9.11
N GLU A 370 -30.07 62.94 8.47
CA GLU A 370 -30.03 63.08 7.01
C GLU A 370 -29.29 61.92 6.33
N GLU A 371 -28.14 61.49 6.86
CA GLU A 371 -27.40 60.32 6.34
C GLU A 371 -28.19 59.01 6.50
N LEU A 372 -29.00 58.89 7.56
CA LEU A 372 -29.91 57.76 7.72
C LEU A 372 -31.00 57.78 6.64
N ALA A 373 -31.61 58.94 6.39
CA ALA A 373 -32.63 59.10 5.36
C ALA A 373 -32.07 58.84 3.95
N GLU A 374 -30.82 59.21 3.70
CA GLU A 374 -30.13 58.95 2.43
C GLU A 374 -29.76 57.47 2.26
N MET A 375 -29.29 56.80 3.31
CA MET A 375 -29.09 55.35 3.29
C MET A 375 -30.38 54.58 3.05
N GLU A 376 -31.51 55.03 3.63
CA GLU A 376 -32.78 54.37 3.42
C GLU A 376 -33.28 54.56 1.98
N ARG A 377 -33.05 55.73 1.37
CA ARG A 377 -33.29 55.94 -0.07
C ARG A 377 -32.43 55.02 -0.93
N GLN A 378 -31.13 54.89 -0.64
CA GLN A 378 -30.25 53.96 -1.36
C GLN A 378 -30.65 52.48 -1.17
N ARG A 379 -31.17 52.12 0.00
CA ARG A 379 -31.66 50.76 0.28
C ARG A 379 -32.93 50.46 -0.51
N ARG A 380 -33.87 51.40 -0.60
CA ARG A 380 -35.09 51.25 -1.42
C ARG A 380 -34.74 51.14 -2.90
N LYS A 381 -33.83 51.98 -3.39
CA LYS A 381 -33.36 51.93 -4.78
C LYS A 381 -32.74 50.57 -5.15
N ARG A 382 -31.87 50.01 -4.27
CA ARG A 382 -31.32 48.66 -4.48
C ARG A 382 -32.39 47.56 -4.49
N MET A 383 -33.42 47.67 -3.65
CA MET A 383 -34.52 46.70 -3.68
C MET A 383 -35.39 46.85 -4.92
N GLU A 384 -35.62 48.06 -5.43
CA GLU A 384 -36.32 48.28 -6.70
C GLU A 384 -35.51 47.77 -7.89
N ASP A 385 -34.19 47.98 -7.91
CA ASP A 385 -33.30 47.47 -8.95
C ASP A 385 -33.24 45.93 -8.95
N GLU A 386 -33.16 45.30 -7.76
CA GLU A 386 -33.25 43.85 -7.62
C GLU A 386 -34.65 43.34 -8.02
N ALA A 387 -35.74 43.98 -7.60
CA ALA A 387 -37.09 43.60 -7.99
C ALA A 387 -37.32 43.72 -9.50
N SER A 388 -36.80 44.78 -10.14
CA SER A 388 -36.89 44.96 -11.59
C SER A 388 -36.07 43.93 -12.36
N LYS A 389 -35.00 43.40 -11.76
CA LYS A 389 -34.20 42.32 -12.35
C LYS A 389 -34.90 40.97 -12.26
N TRP A 390 -35.76 40.77 -11.27
CA TRP A 390 -36.51 39.53 -11.07
C TRP A 390 -37.92 39.55 -11.71
N ASN A 391 -38.48 40.72 -12.01
CA ASN A 391 -39.68 40.86 -12.82
C ASN A 391 -39.32 40.76 -14.31
N VAL A 392 -39.30 39.52 -14.81
CA VAL A 392 -39.34 39.22 -16.25
C VAL A 392 -40.56 39.92 -16.86
N ALA A 393 -40.36 40.69 -17.92
CA ALA A 393 -41.45 41.33 -18.65
C ALA A 393 -42.40 40.24 -19.20
N PRO A 394 -43.73 40.44 -19.17
CA PRO A 394 -44.71 39.43 -19.60
C PRO A 394 -44.63 39.05 -21.09
N ASP A 395 -43.77 39.68 -21.89
CA ASP A 395 -43.58 39.38 -23.31
C ASP A 395 -42.61 38.21 -23.58
N ASP A 396 -41.92 37.66 -22.57
CA ASP A 396 -41.08 36.45 -22.68
C ASP A 396 -41.71 35.24 -21.95
N ALA A 397 -43.01 35.30 -21.66
CA ALA A 397 -43.76 34.09 -21.28
C ALA A 397 -43.97 33.25 -22.55
N PRO A 398 -43.48 32.00 -22.62
CA PRO A 398 -43.71 31.13 -23.77
C PRO A 398 -45.20 30.96 -24.00
N ASP A 399 -45.61 31.15 -25.26
CA ASP A 399 -47.00 31.12 -25.71
C ASP A 399 -47.68 29.82 -25.26
N ALA A 400 -48.78 29.97 -24.54
CA ALA A 400 -49.51 28.87 -23.93
C ALA A 400 -50.30 28.15 -25.03
N GLY A 401 -49.75 27.05 -25.58
CA GLY A 401 -50.57 26.18 -26.41
C GLY A 401 -49.88 25.24 -27.39
N VAL A 402 -48.72 24.67 -27.08
CA VAL A 402 -48.23 23.53 -27.87
C VAL A 402 -48.56 22.24 -27.11
N PRO A 403 -49.40 21.34 -27.66
CA PRO A 403 -49.69 20.04 -27.06
C PRO A 403 -48.38 19.28 -26.88
N PHE A 404 -48.22 18.68 -25.71
CA PHE A 404 -47.14 17.76 -25.40
C PHE A 404 -47.36 16.49 -26.23
N GLU A 405 -46.85 16.45 -27.46
CA GLU A 405 -46.70 15.22 -28.22
C GLU A 405 -45.64 14.37 -27.52
N GLU A 406 -46.06 13.19 -27.07
CA GLU A 406 -45.18 12.11 -26.65
C GLU A 406 -44.37 11.65 -27.88
N GLU A 407 -43.25 12.31 -28.16
CA GLU A 407 -42.20 11.72 -28.98
C GLU A 407 -41.42 10.73 -28.10
N GLU A 408 -41.73 9.45 -28.31
CA GLU A 408 -40.88 8.32 -27.94
C GLU A 408 -39.53 8.46 -28.65
N ASP A 409 -38.62 9.22 -28.05
CA ASP A 409 -37.22 9.19 -28.44
C ASP A 409 -36.56 7.90 -27.90
N ASP A 410 -36.64 6.85 -28.69
CA ASP A 410 -35.72 5.71 -28.67
C ASP A 410 -34.31 6.21 -28.99
N TYR A 411 -33.61 6.75 -27.98
CA TYR A 411 -32.16 6.94 -28.04
C TYR A 411 -31.47 5.58 -27.93
N GLU A 412 -31.34 4.91 -29.06
CA GLU A 412 -30.38 3.82 -29.27
C GLU A 412 -28.97 4.43 -29.14
N ILE A 413 -28.40 4.36 -27.93
CA ILE A 413 -27.03 4.78 -27.68
C ILE A 413 -26.10 3.70 -28.25
N VAL A 414 -25.78 3.85 -29.53
CA VAL A 414 -24.67 3.15 -30.18
C VAL A 414 -23.37 3.74 -29.63
N TYR A 415 -22.80 3.09 -28.62
CA TYR A 415 -21.39 3.26 -28.26
C TYR A 415 -20.55 2.44 -29.25
N GLU A 416 -20.35 2.97 -30.45
CA GLU A 416 -19.14 2.67 -31.23
C GLU A 416 -18.01 3.51 -30.63
N ASP A 417 -17.37 2.96 -29.60
CA ASP A 417 -16.04 3.40 -29.18
C ASP A 417 -15.04 2.41 -29.78
N GLU A 418 -14.64 2.71 -31.03
CA GLU A 418 -13.43 2.17 -31.63
C GLU A 418 -12.24 2.64 -30.79
N HIS A 419 -11.94 1.89 -29.72
CA HIS A 419 -10.64 1.98 -29.09
C HIS A 419 -9.62 1.29 -29.99
N GLU A 420 -9.02 2.10 -30.85
CA GLU A 420 -7.74 1.81 -31.49
C GLU A 420 -6.75 1.34 -30.42
N ASP A 421 -6.29 0.11 -30.64
CA ASP A 421 -5.24 -0.61 -29.96
C ASP A 421 -3.90 0.14 -30.13
N HIS A 422 -3.74 1.23 -29.39
CA HIS A 422 -2.41 1.75 -29.07
C HIS A 422 -1.85 0.90 -27.94
N GLY A 423 -1.05 -0.09 -28.34
CA GLY A 423 -0.20 -0.88 -27.46
C GLY A 423 0.75 0.00 -26.65
N GLU A 424 0.24 0.51 -25.53
CA GLU A 424 1.06 1.07 -24.47
C GLU A 424 1.63 -0.08 -23.66
N ASP A 425 2.95 -0.13 -23.67
CA ASP A 425 3.79 -1.01 -22.88
C ASP A 425 3.33 -1.04 -21.41
N ASP A 426 2.90 -2.23 -20.96
CA ASP A 426 2.80 -2.60 -19.54
C ASP A 426 4.22 -2.62 -18.93
N GLU A 427 4.86 -1.45 -18.82
CA GLU A 427 6.04 -1.22 -17.98
C GLU A 427 5.61 -1.24 -16.52
N VAL A 428 5.38 -2.45 -16.03
CA VAL A 428 5.43 -2.79 -14.60
C VAL A 428 6.83 -2.45 -14.11
N ILE A 429 6.97 -1.22 -13.59
CA ILE A 429 8.16 -0.64 -12.95
C ILE A 429 9.23 -1.69 -12.64
N ASP A 430 10.30 -1.67 -13.45
CA ASP A 430 11.54 -2.31 -13.10
C ASP A 430 12.14 -1.67 -11.85
N LEU A 431 12.64 -2.55 -10.98
CA LEU A 431 13.31 -2.22 -9.72
C LEU A 431 14.82 -2.16 -9.91
N ASP A 432 15.27 -1.73 -11.08
CA ASP A 432 16.60 -1.16 -11.34
C ASP A 432 16.48 0.36 -11.41
#